data_AF-A0A519YXV9-F1
#
_entry.id   AF-A0A519YXV9-F1
#
_cell.length_a   1.000
_cell.length_b   1.000
_cell.length_c   1.000
_cell.angle_alpha   90.00
_cell.angle_beta   90.00
_cell.angle_gamma   90.00
#
_symmetry.space_group_name_H-M   'P 1'
#
loop_
_entity.id
_entity.type
_entity.pdbx_description
1 polymer ?
#
loop_
_entity_poly.entity_id
_entity_poly.type
_entity_poly.pdbx_seq_one_letter_code
_entity_poly.pdbx_strand_id
1 'polypeptide(L)'
;PFTAPKDGHENLMDTDPEKCIAKAYDMVLNGWELGGGSIRIHRAEVQSKVFSALKISPEDAQLKFGFLLDALQYGAPPHGGLAFGLDRLVTLMTGAESIRDVIAFPKTQRAQCLLTHAPSPVDEKQLKELHIRLRNPQAGTAAA
;
A
#
# COMPACT_ATOMS: atom_id res chain seq x y z
N PRO A 1 -8.74 1.71 4.93
CA PRO A 1 -10.16 2.16 5.02
C PRO A 1 -11.20 1.25 4.34
N PHE A 2 -10.81 0.18 3.63
CA PHE A 2 -11.75 -0.72 2.91
C PHE A 2 -11.91 -2.09 3.56
N THR A 3 -11.29 -2.32 4.71
CA THR A 3 -11.42 -3.56 5.48
C THR A 3 -12.80 -3.62 6.12
N ALA A 4 -13.53 -4.73 5.89
CA ALA A 4 -14.86 -4.91 6.44
C ALA A 4 -14.83 -5.13 7.96
N PRO A 5 -15.78 -4.56 8.71
CA PRO A 5 -16.01 -4.96 10.09
C PRO A 5 -16.54 -6.41 10.13
N LYS A 6 -16.38 -7.05 11.29
CA LYS A 6 -17.03 -8.33 11.62
C LYS A 6 -18.55 -8.14 11.53
N ASP A 7 -19.25 -9.19 11.10
CA ASP A 7 -20.71 -9.12 11.00
C ASP A 7 -21.33 -8.79 12.36
N GLY A 8 -22.23 -7.81 12.38
CA GLY A 8 -22.85 -7.27 13.59
C GLY A 8 -22.07 -6.13 14.26
N HIS A 9 -20.85 -5.82 13.81
CA HIS A 9 -20.04 -4.72 14.36
C HIS A 9 -20.18 -3.41 13.56
N GLU A 10 -21.03 -3.36 12.53
CA GLU A 10 -21.15 -2.20 11.63
C GLU A 10 -21.54 -0.90 12.36
N ASN A 11 -22.44 -0.98 13.33
CA ASN A 11 -22.94 0.18 14.08
C ASN A 11 -22.02 0.57 15.25
N LEU A 12 -21.05 -0.27 15.61
CA LEU A 12 -20.04 0.08 16.61
C LEU A 12 -19.14 1.20 16.11
N MET A 13 -18.98 1.35 14.79
CA MET A 13 -18.21 2.45 14.19
C MET A 13 -18.77 3.84 14.54
N ASP A 14 -20.07 3.95 14.82
CA ASP A 14 -20.73 5.23 15.15
C ASP A 14 -20.76 5.49 16.67
N THR A 15 -20.68 4.43 17.48
CA THR A 15 -20.95 4.50 18.94
C THR A 15 -19.73 4.17 19.79
N ASP A 16 -19.06 3.06 19.49
CA ASP A 16 -17.95 2.52 20.26
C ASP A 16 -16.90 1.87 19.33
N PRO A 17 -16.14 2.70 18.57
CA PRO A 17 -15.31 2.21 17.46
C PRO A 17 -14.19 1.27 17.92
N GLU A 18 -13.71 1.42 19.15
CA GLU A 18 -12.67 0.59 19.76
C GLU A 18 -13.10 -0.89 19.93
N LYS A 19 -14.40 -1.16 20.04
CA LYS A 19 -14.95 -2.52 20.08
C LYS A 19 -15.26 -3.10 18.70
N CYS A 20 -15.08 -2.31 17.63
CA CYS A 20 -15.30 -2.78 16.28
C CYS A 20 -14.13 -3.69 15.84
N ILE A 21 -14.43 -4.97 15.62
CA ILE A 21 -13.43 -5.96 15.18
C ILE A 21 -13.44 -6.00 13.66
N ALA A 22 -12.26 -5.97 13.04
CA ALA A 22 -12.10 -6.10 11.60
C ALA A 22 -12.14 -7.58 11.15
N LYS A 23 -12.63 -7.83 9.94
CA LYS A 23 -12.42 -9.10 9.20
C LYS A 23 -11.06 -9.09 8.50
N ALA A 24 -10.01 -8.84 9.28
CA ALA A 24 -8.63 -8.87 8.83
C ALA A 24 -7.89 -10.06 9.43
N TYR A 25 -6.84 -10.50 8.76
CA TYR A 25 -6.05 -11.64 9.16
C TYR A 25 -4.62 -11.48 8.67
N ASP A 26 -3.68 -11.90 9.51
CA ASP A 26 -2.25 -11.93 9.21
C ASP A 26 -1.76 -13.37 9.26
N MET A 27 -0.85 -13.72 8.35
CA MET A 27 -0.11 -14.98 8.37
C MET A 27 1.28 -14.73 8.94
N VAL A 28 1.59 -15.41 10.03
CA VAL A 28 2.87 -15.29 10.74
C VAL A 28 3.59 -16.63 10.73
N LEU A 29 4.89 -16.60 10.44
CA LEU A 29 5.78 -17.76 10.52
C LEU A 29 7.04 -17.37 11.30
N ASN A 30 7.39 -18.14 12.33
CA ASN A 30 8.59 -17.93 13.16
C ASN A 30 8.71 -16.50 13.72
N GLY A 31 7.59 -15.86 14.04
CA GLY A 31 7.55 -14.48 14.53
C GLY A 31 7.65 -13.40 13.45
N TRP A 32 7.65 -13.77 12.17
CA TRP A 32 7.65 -12.85 11.03
C TRP A 32 6.28 -12.83 10.34
N GLU A 33 5.73 -11.65 10.11
CA GLU A 33 4.57 -11.48 9.24
C GLU A 33 4.97 -11.79 7.79
N LEU A 34 4.32 -12.79 7.19
CA LEU A 34 4.53 -13.21 5.80
C LEU A 34 3.51 -12.63 4.84
N GLY A 35 2.37 -12.19 5.35
CA GLY A 35 1.30 -11.68 4.52
C GLY A 35 0.09 -11.34 5.34
N GLY A 36 -0.77 -10.50 4.77
CA GLY A 36 -1.96 -9.97 5.42
C GLY A 36 -3.07 -9.78 4.42
N GLY A 37 -4.29 -9.79 4.93
CA GLY A 37 -5.48 -9.75 4.10
C GLY A 37 -6.71 -9.31 4.87
N SER A 38 -7.76 -9.00 4.13
CA SER A 38 -9.06 -8.77 4.74
C SER A 38 -10.20 -9.04 3.77
N ILE A 39 -11.36 -9.30 4.35
CA ILE A 39 -12.62 -9.16 3.64
C ILE A 39 -12.86 -7.67 3.39
N ARG A 40 -13.29 -7.33 2.18
CA ARG A 40 -13.48 -5.95 1.76
C ARG A 40 -14.93 -5.51 1.93
N ILE A 41 -15.11 -4.22 2.18
CA ILE A 41 -16.44 -3.62 2.21
C ILE A 41 -16.97 -3.56 0.79
N HIS A 42 -18.15 -4.15 0.58
CA HIS A 42 -18.85 -4.13 -0.71
C HIS A 42 -20.16 -3.33 -0.66
N ARG A 43 -20.59 -2.88 0.54
CA ARG A 43 -21.79 -2.05 0.74
C ARG A 43 -21.40 -0.59 0.98
N ALA A 44 -21.91 0.32 0.15
CA ALA A 44 -21.62 1.75 0.24
C ALA A 44 -21.96 2.38 1.61
N GLU A 45 -23.08 1.98 2.22
CA GLU A 45 -23.48 2.47 3.55
C GLU A 45 -22.41 2.16 4.61
N VAL A 46 -21.91 0.92 4.63
CA VAL A 46 -20.87 0.49 5.58
C VAL A 46 -19.56 1.22 5.31
N GLN A 47 -19.22 1.42 4.03
CA GLN A 47 -18.00 2.16 3.66
C GLN A 47 -18.04 3.60 4.15
N SER A 48 -19.22 4.24 4.08
CA SER A 48 -19.45 5.59 4.59
C SER A 48 -19.22 5.67 6.10
N LYS A 49 -19.80 4.74 6.88
CA LYS A 49 -19.59 4.65 8.34
C LYS A 49 -18.11 4.51 8.69
N VAL A 50 -17.37 3.67 7.96
CA VAL A 50 -15.92 3.50 8.17
C VAL A 50 -15.14 4.78 7.86
N PHE A 51 -15.49 5.51 6.80
CA PHE A 51 -14.85 6.80 6.52
C PHE A 51 -15.16 7.85 7.59
N SER A 52 -16.41 7.92 8.06
CA SER A 52 -16.81 8.82 9.15
C SER A 52 -16.04 8.51 10.44
N ALA A 53 -15.91 7.24 10.82
CA ALA A 53 -15.12 6.80 11.97
C ALA A 53 -13.62 7.17 11.83
N LEU A 54 -13.09 7.11 10.60
CA LEU A 54 -11.72 7.53 10.27
C LEU A 54 -11.56 9.05 10.06
N LYS A 55 -12.63 9.83 10.27
CA LYS A 55 -12.66 11.30 10.09
C LYS A 55 -12.29 11.75 8.67
N ILE A 56 -12.66 10.96 7.66
CA ILE A 56 -12.51 11.30 6.25
C ILE A 56 -13.82 11.93 5.79
N SER A 57 -13.77 13.18 5.30
CA SER A 57 -14.98 13.85 4.81
C SER A 57 -15.49 13.23 3.51
N PRO A 58 -16.78 13.35 3.17
CA PRO A 58 -17.32 12.86 1.90
C PRO A 58 -16.59 13.42 0.67
N GLU A 59 -16.20 14.70 0.72
CA GLU A 59 -15.46 15.36 -0.37
C GLU A 59 -14.07 14.75 -0.54
N ASP A 60 -13.36 14.54 0.57
CA ASP A 60 -12.03 13.91 0.58
C ASP A 60 -12.09 12.46 0.11
N ALA A 61 -13.13 11.73 0.52
CA ALA A 61 -13.38 10.36 0.11
C ALA A 61 -13.63 10.29 -1.41
N GLN A 62 -14.45 11.18 -1.95
CA GLN A 62 -14.72 11.23 -3.39
C GLN A 62 -13.48 11.65 -4.18
N LEU A 63 -12.71 12.62 -3.70
CA LEU A 63 -11.49 13.08 -4.36
C LEU A 63 -10.42 11.97 -4.46
N LYS A 64 -10.25 11.18 -3.39
CA LYS A 64 -9.22 10.14 -3.31
C LYS A 64 -9.68 8.79 -3.88
N PHE A 65 -10.95 8.45 -3.70
CA PHE A 65 -11.47 7.10 -3.93
C PHE A 65 -12.74 7.06 -4.79
N GLY A 66 -13.18 8.18 -5.38
CA GLY A 66 -14.46 8.28 -6.10
C GLY A 66 -14.68 7.17 -7.12
N PHE A 67 -13.67 6.85 -7.95
CA PHE A 67 -13.77 5.77 -8.94
C PHE A 67 -14.17 4.42 -8.33
N LEU A 68 -13.66 4.11 -7.13
CA LEU A 68 -13.94 2.85 -6.43
C LEU A 68 -15.30 2.92 -5.75
N LEU A 69 -15.66 4.07 -5.17
CA LEU A 69 -16.95 4.27 -4.50
C LEU A 69 -18.11 4.21 -5.48
N ASP A 70 -17.94 4.79 -6.66
CA ASP A 70 -18.91 4.70 -7.75
C ASP A 70 -19.07 3.24 -8.20
N ALA A 71 -17.96 2.50 -8.33
CA ALA A 71 -17.99 1.08 -8.68
C ALA A 71 -18.76 0.22 -7.65
N LEU A 72 -18.68 0.53 -6.35
CA LEU A 72 -19.45 -0.17 -5.31
C LEU A 72 -20.97 -0.05 -5.50
N GLN A 73 -21.45 1.05 -6.08
CA GLN A 73 -22.89 1.30 -6.30
C GLN A 73 -23.49 0.39 -7.38
N TYR A 74 -22.67 -0.12 -8.30
CA TYR A 74 -23.10 -1.03 -9.37
C TYR A 74 -23.19 -2.50 -8.94
N GLY A 75 -23.09 -2.78 -7.64
CA GLY A 75 -23.28 -4.13 -7.09
C GLY A 75 -22.00 -4.94 -6.99
N ALA A 76 -20.98 -4.40 -6.30
CA ALA A 76 -19.78 -5.17 -5.99
C ALA A 76 -20.15 -6.41 -5.13
N PRO A 77 -19.71 -7.63 -5.51
CA PRO A 77 -19.99 -8.83 -4.72
C PRO A 77 -19.17 -8.83 -3.42
N PRO A 78 -19.55 -9.62 -2.41
CA PRO A 78 -18.69 -9.92 -1.28
C PRO A 78 -17.34 -10.47 -1.77
N HIS A 79 -16.24 -9.83 -1.39
CA HIS A 79 -14.91 -10.19 -1.84
C HIS A 79 -13.87 -9.99 -0.74
N GLY A 80 -12.73 -10.64 -0.90
CA GLY A 80 -11.61 -10.60 0.03
C GLY A 80 -10.35 -11.08 -0.65
N GLY A 81 -9.21 -10.88 0.00
CA GLY A 81 -7.94 -11.35 -0.53
C GLY A 81 -6.83 -11.26 0.50
N LEU A 82 -5.70 -11.84 0.11
CA LEU A 82 -4.48 -11.95 0.89
C LEU A 82 -3.30 -11.61 -0.01
N ALA A 83 -2.29 -10.93 0.53
CA ALA A 83 -1.03 -10.69 -0.16
C ALA A 83 0.12 -11.27 0.66
N PHE A 84 1.02 -12.00 -0.01
CA PHE A 84 2.25 -12.51 0.60
C PHE A 84 3.45 -11.62 0.25
N GLY A 85 4.31 -11.40 1.24
CA GLY A 85 5.67 -10.91 1.04
C GLY A 85 6.55 -12.02 0.49
N LEU A 86 6.53 -12.19 -0.83
CA LEU A 86 7.22 -13.29 -1.52
C LEU A 86 8.72 -13.33 -1.20
N ASP A 87 9.42 -12.20 -1.26
CA ASP A 87 10.87 -12.15 -0.98
C ASP A 87 11.17 -12.61 0.44
N ARG A 88 10.32 -12.23 1.40
CA ARG A 88 10.45 -12.64 2.81
C ARG A 88 10.18 -14.12 2.99
N LEU A 89 9.15 -14.66 2.33
CA LEU A 89 8.87 -16.09 2.33
C LEU A 89 10.08 -16.88 1.82
N VAL A 90 10.63 -16.49 0.66
CA VAL A 90 11.81 -17.15 0.08
C VAL A 90 13.02 -17.02 1.00
N THR A 91 13.25 -15.86 1.60
CA THR A 91 14.35 -15.63 2.58
C THR A 91 14.30 -16.61 3.74
N LEU A 92 13.11 -16.84 4.30
CA LEU A 92 12.93 -17.80 5.39
C LEU A 92 13.11 -19.25 4.92
N MET A 93 12.65 -19.58 3.71
CA MET A 93 12.82 -20.92 3.15
C MET A 93 14.29 -21.25 2.86
N THR A 94 15.08 -20.26 2.46
CA THR A 94 16.52 -20.44 2.16
C THR A 94 17.42 -20.24 3.39
N GLY A 95 16.88 -19.76 4.51
CA GLY A 95 17.67 -19.40 5.69
C GLY A 95 18.59 -18.20 5.47
N ALA A 96 18.29 -17.35 4.49
CA ALA A 96 19.07 -16.15 4.19
C ALA A 96 18.90 -15.08 5.28
N GLU A 97 19.92 -14.25 5.47
CA GLU A 97 19.88 -13.16 6.46
C GLU A 97 19.16 -11.91 5.94
N SER A 98 19.08 -11.75 4.62
CA SER A 98 18.46 -10.60 3.98
C SER A 98 17.61 -10.98 2.76
N ILE A 99 16.51 -10.26 2.55
CA ILE A 99 15.75 -10.34 1.29
C ILE A 99 16.61 -10.00 0.07
N ARG A 100 17.71 -9.27 0.26
CA ARG A 100 18.64 -8.93 -0.83
C ARG A 100 19.34 -10.16 -1.39
N ASP A 101 19.48 -11.22 -0.60
CA ASP A 101 20.19 -12.44 -1.00
C ASP A 101 19.29 -13.37 -1.84
N VAL A 102 17.98 -13.09 -1.91
CA VAL A 102 17.01 -13.83 -2.73
C VAL A 102 16.48 -13.00 -3.91
N ILE A 103 17.01 -11.80 -4.12
CA ILE A 103 16.68 -10.91 -5.24
C ILE A 103 17.92 -10.83 -6.14
N ALA A 104 17.76 -11.07 -7.45
CA ALA A 104 18.89 -11.12 -8.38
C ALA A 104 19.72 -9.81 -8.44
N PHE A 105 19.04 -8.65 -8.41
CA PHE A 105 19.67 -7.33 -8.50
C PHE A 105 19.10 -6.38 -7.43
N PRO A 106 19.44 -6.59 -6.14
CA PRO A 106 18.87 -5.84 -5.05
C PRO A 106 19.38 -4.38 -5.05
N LYS A 107 18.73 -3.53 -4.26
CA LYS A 107 19.19 -2.16 -4.00
C LYS A 107 19.88 -2.09 -2.63
N THR A 108 20.71 -1.07 -2.44
CA THR A 108 21.26 -0.73 -1.12
C THR A 108 20.15 -0.15 -0.21
N GLN A 109 20.45 0.02 1.07
CA GLN A 109 19.55 0.70 2.02
C GLN A 109 19.24 2.15 1.62
N ARG A 110 20.07 2.77 0.76
CA ARG A 110 19.83 4.11 0.19
C ARG A 110 19.07 4.06 -1.14
N ALA A 111 18.44 2.93 -1.47
CA ALA A 111 17.73 2.67 -2.71
C ALA A 111 18.60 2.79 -3.99
N GLN A 112 19.92 2.59 -3.87
CA GLN A 112 20.85 2.69 -5.00
C GLN A 112 21.11 1.32 -5.63
N CYS A 113 21.21 1.28 -6.96
CA CYS A 113 21.66 0.14 -7.74
C CYS A 113 23.13 0.34 -8.11
N LEU A 114 24.04 -0.36 -7.42
CA LEU A 114 25.48 -0.20 -7.66
C LEU A 114 25.91 -0.75 -9.02
N LEU A 115 25.23 -1.79 -9.54
CA LEU A 115 25.54 -2.39 -10.83
C LEU A 115 25.31 -1.44 -12.01
N THR A 116 24.25 -0.64 -11.95
CA THR A 116 23.82 0.25 -13.05
C THR A 116 24.02 1.73 -12.72
N HIS A 117 24.63 2.05 -11.57
CA HIS A 117 24.78 3.41 -11.06
C HIS A 117 23.47 4.22 -11.00
N ALA A 118 22.36 3.58 -10.59
CA ALA A 118 21.05 4.23 -10.47
C ALA A 118 20.69 4.55 -9.00
N PRO A 119 19.90 5.61 -8.73
CA PRO A 119 19.40 6.62 -9.67
C PRO A 119 20.54 7.50 -10.22
N SER A 120 20.34 8.03 -11.43
CA SER A 120 21.29 8.89 -12.13
C SER A 120 20.61 10.19 -12.59
N PRO A 121 21.38 11.26 -12.88
CA PRO A 121 20.84 12.44 -13.54
C PRO A 121 20.22 12.12 -14.90
N VAL A 122 19.34 13.01 -15.36
CA VAL A 122 18.71 12.98 -16.70
C VAL A 122 19.01 14.29 -17.43
N ASP A 123 18.95 14.26 -18.76
CA ASP A 123 19.27 15.44 -19.57
C ASP A 123 18.21 16.53 -19.43
N GLU A 124 18.63 17.80 -19.49
CA GLU A 124 17.69 18.94 -19.44
C GLU A 124 16.64 18.88 -20.54
N LYS A 125 16.97 18.33 -21.72
CA LYS A 125 16.02 18.20 -22.82
C LYS A 125 14.83 17.31 -22.43
N GLN A 126 15.08 16.20 -21.74
CA GLN A 126 14.04 15.28 -21.27
C GLN A 126 13.17 15.94 -20.19
N LEU A 127 13.79 16.69 -19.27
CA LEU A 127 13.05 17.46 -18.26
C LEU A 127 12.16 18.53 -18.89
N LYS A 128 12.65 19.24 -19.92
CA LYS A 128 11.88 20.24 -20.67
C LYS A 128 10.70 19.61 -21.42
N GLU A 129 10.90 18.45 -22.05
CA GLU A 129 9.83 17.70 -22.74
C GLU A 129 8.71 17.31 -21.78
N LEU A 130 9.05 16.93 -20.55
CA LEU A 130 8.08 16.61 -19.50
C LEU A 130 7.55 17.84 -18.74
N HIS A 131 7.99 19.04 -19.09
CA HIS A 131 7.69 20.30 -18.39
C HIS A 131 8.06 20.28 -16.89
N ILE A 132 9.12 19.56 -16.53
CA ILE A 132 9.63 19.44 -15.16
C ILE A 132 10.82 20.37 -14.95
N ARG A 133 10.80 21.15 -13.86
CA ARG A 133 11.95 21.95 -13.41
C ARG A 133 12.38 21.52 -12.02
N LEU A 134 13.63 21.11 -11.88
CA LEU A 134 14.21 20.80 -10.57
C LEU A 134 14.39 22.09 -9.78
N ARG A 135 13.79 22.17 -8.57
CA ARG A 135 13.88 23.35 -7.70
C ARG A 135 15.27 23.48 -7.07
N ASN A 136 15.86 22.36 -6.65
CA ASN A 136 17.20 22.27 -6.06
C ASN A 136 18.00 21.22 -6.84
N PRO A 137 18.60 21.56 -7.98
CA PRO A 137 19.49 20.61 -8.67
C PRO A 137 20.63 20.24 -7.71
N GLN A 138 20.73 18.95 -7.36
CA GLN A 138 21.97 18.46 -6.76
C GLN A 138 23.05 18.63 -7.82
N ALA A 139 24.10 19.39 -7.49
CA ALA A 139 25.25 19.53 -8.36
C ALA A 139 25.75 18.12 -8.70
N GLY A 140 25.61 17.72 -9.96
CA GLY A 140 26.12 16.45 -10.43
C GLY A 140 27.60 16.40 -10.07
N THR A 141 27.99 15.37 -9.32
CA THR A 141 29.39 14.99 -9.25
C THR A 141 29.80 14.63 -10.67
N ALA A 142 30.40 15.59 -11.37
CA ALA A 142 31.12 15.35 -12.61
C ALA A 142 32.18 14.29 -12.28
N ALA A 143 31.95 13.06 -12.72
CA ALA A 143 33.00 12.06 -12.75
C ALA A 143 34.04 12.55 -13.76
N ALA A 144 35.23 12.85 -13.24
CA ALA A 144 36.47 13.04 -13.99
C ALA A 144 36.89 11.74 -14.68
#